data_AF-A0A7Y4ZGM3-F1
#
_entry.id   AF-A0A7Y4ZGM3-F1
#
_cell.length_a   1.000
_cell.length_b   1.000
_cell.length_c   1.000
_cell.angle_alpha   90.00
_cell.angle_beta   90.00
_cell.angle_gamma   90.00
#
_symmetry.space_group_name_H-M   'P 1'
#
loop_
_entity.id
_entity.type
_entity.pdbx_description
1 polymer ?
#
loop_
_entity_poly.entity_id
_entity_poly.type
_entity_poly.pdbx_seq_one_letter_code
_entity_poly.pdbx_strand_id
1 'polypeptide(L)'
;MYDSHREPRTKARGVQGCARSMRTLVIAEKPGVARDIAAVLGANERGTGLFRSDTHVVSWAIGHLVALAEPAQVDPRWKTWRMELLPMLPEAWPLVVGEETKAQYEVLRKLLVSREIRDVVCATDAGREGELIFRYIYEAARSKKPVRRLWISSLTPDAIAKGFRSLQDGAAFEPLADAARARSRADWL
;
A
#
# COMPACT_ATOMS: atom_id res chain seq x y z
N MET A 1 51.16 -24.90 38.62
CA MET A 1 50.12 -23.89 38.85
C MET A 1 49.95 -23.10 37.57
N TYR A 2 48.74 -23.19 37.02
CA TYR A 2 48.08 -22.40 35.97
C TYR A 2 48.84 -21.25 35.26
N ASP A 3 48.99 -21.45 33.94
CA ASP A 3 48.56 -20.59 32.82
C ASP A 3 48.20 -19.11 33.09
N SER A 4 48.78 -18.18 32.31
CA SER A 4 48.01 -17.28 31.42
C SER A 4 48.82 -16.06 30.92
N HIS A 5 48.44 -15.63 29.71
CA HIS A 5 48.57 -14.29 29.11
C HIS A 5 49.62 -14.10 28.01
N ARG A 6 49.16 -14.27 26.75
CA ARG A 6 48.79 -13.12 25.89
C ARG A 6 48.20 -13.63 24.57
N GLU A 7 46.90 -13.45 24.39
CA GLU A 7 46.23 -13.59 23.10
C GLU A 7 46.56 -12.39 22.19
N PRO A 8 46.66 -12.58 20.86
CA PRO A 8 46.73 -11.48 19.91
C PRO A 8 45.35 -10.86 19.66
N ARG A 9 45.31 -9.53 19.72
CA ARG A 9 44.14 -8.68 19.46
C ARG A 9 43.49 -9.00 18.11
N THR A 10 42.27 -9.51 18.15
CA THR A 10 41.34 -9.59 17.02
C THR A 10 41.05 -8.18 16.50
N LYS A 11 41.27 -7.96 15.20
CA LYS A 11 40.83 -6.76 14.49
C LYS A 11 39.31 -6.69 14.55
N ALA A 12 38.79 -5.66 15.20
CA ALA A 12 37.38 -5.30 15.13
C ALA A 12 37.00 -5.07 13.66
N ARG A 13 36.18 -5.97 13.09
CA ARG A 13 35.45 -5.69 11.86
C ARG A 13 34.45 -4.59 12.22
N GLY A 14 34.72 -3.39 11.74
CA GLY A 14 33.75 -2.30 11.80
C GLY A 14 32.44 -2.77 11.19
N VAL A 15 31.38 -2.74 11.99
CA VAL A 15 30.01 -2.87 11.49
C VAL A 15 29.79 -1.64 10.62
N GLN A 16 30.04 -1.80 9.33
CA GLN A 16 29.74 -0.81 8.33
C GLN A 16 28.21 -0.68 8.33
N GLY A 17 27.71 0.36 9.00
CA GLY A 17 26.29 0.69 8.99
C GLY A 17 25.89 0.91 7.54
N CYS A 18 25.25 -0.09 6.95
CA CYS A 18 24.69 0.01 5.62
C CYS A 18 23.64 1.11 5.67
N ALA A 19 23.96 2.27 5.09
CA ALA A 19 22.98 3.31 4.85
C ALA A 19 21.88 2.66 4.01
N ARG A 20 20.76 2.32 4.66
CA ARG A 20 19.69 1.55 4.05
C ARG A 20 19.13 2.41 2.92
N SER A 21 19.42 2.03 1.67
CA SER A 21 18.95 2.76 0.49
C SER A 21 17.44 2.90 0.56
N MET A 22 16.94 4.14 0.45
CA MET A 22 15.50 4.35 0.43
C MET A 22 14.93 3.79 -0.87
N ARG A 23 13.86 3.02 -0.75
CA ARG A 23 13.19 2.29 -1.84
C ARG A 23 11.90 2.97 -2.26
N THR A 24 11.45 2.68 -3.46
CA THR A 24 10.09 2.98 -3.92
C THR A 24 9.16 1.82 -3.58
N LEU A 25 8.01 2.09 -2.98
CA LEU A 25 6.97 1.09 -2.74
C LEU A 25 5.99 1.08 -3.91
N VAL A 26 5.80 -0.05 -4.57
CA VAL A 26 4.78 -0.24 -5.62
C VAL A 26 3.63 -1.04 -5.04
N ILE A 27 2.40 -0.54 -5.16
CA ILE A 27 1.19 -1.21 -4.67
C ILE A 27 0.30 -1.56 -5.87
N ALA A 28 0.18 -2.86 -6.15
CA ALA A 28 -0.73 -3.41 -7.14
C ALA A 28 -2.09 -3.78 -6.53
N GLU A 29 -3.10 -4.09 -7.36
CA GLU A 29 -4.43 -4.48 -6.88
C GLU A 29 -4.52 -5.92 -6.38
N LYS A 30 -3.69 -6.82 -6.92
CA LYS A 30 -3.74 -8.26 -6.64
C LYS A 30 -2.35 -8.92 -6.76
N PRO A 31 -2.14 -10.08 -6.12
CA PRO A 31 -0.82 -10.73 -6.07
C PRO A 31 -0.21 -11.04 -7.44
N GLY A 32 -1.04 -11.48 -8.40
CA GLY A 32 -0.58 -11.81 -9.75
C GLY A 32 0.06 -10.62 -10.48
N VAL A 33 -0.61 -9.46 -10.44
CA VAL A 33 -0.11 -8.22 -11.05
C VAL A 33 1.18 -7.77 -10.38
N ALA A 34 1.24 -7.88 -9.06
CA ALA A 34 2.43 -7.53 -8.28
C ALA A 34 3.65 -8.38 -8.65
N ARG A 35 3.44 -9.68 -8.87
CA ARG A 35 4.48 -10.59 -9.33
C ARG A 35 5.01 -10.21 -10.71
N ASP A 36 4.12 -9.87 -11.63
CA ASP A 36 4.51 -9.51 -13.00
C ASP A 36 5.29 -8.18 -13.00
N ILE A 37 4.86 -7.21 -12.20
CA ILE A 37 5.61 -5.96 -11.97
C ILE A 37 6.96 -6.22 -11.31
N ALA A 38 7.00 -7.07 -10.26
CA ALA A 38 8.23 -7.39 -9.54
C ALA A 38 9.28 -8.02 -10.46
N ALA A 39 8.86 -8.89 -11.39
CA ALA A 39 9.74 -9.49 -12.39
C ALA A 39 10.40 -8.43 -13.30
N VAL A 40 9.63 -7.45 -13.77
CA VAL A 40 10.15 -6.35 -14.61
C VAL A 40 11.08 -5.42 -13.83
N LEU A 41 10.79 -5.18 -12.54
CA LEU A 41 11.61 -4.32 -11.66
C LEU A 41 12.80 -5.04 -11.02
N GLY A 42 12.99 -6.34 -11.27
CA GLY A 42 14.03 -7.15 -10.64
C GLY A 42 13.86 -7.31 -9.12
N ALA A 43 12.65 -7.11 -8.59
CA ALA A 43 12.31 -7.35 -7.19
C ALA A 43 12.10 -8.84 -6.94
N ASN A 44 13.19 -9.59 -6.82
CA ASN A 44 13.16 -11.06 -6.78
C ASN A 44 13.14 -11.64 -5.35
N GLU A 45 13.51 -10.85 -4.34
CA GLU A 45 13.50 -11.31 -2.94
C GLU A 45 12.06 -11.41 -2.43
N ARG A 46 11.63 -12.61 -2.03
CA ARG A 46 10.26 -12.85 -1.55
C ARG A 46 10.15 -12.59 -0.04
N GLY A 47 9.07 -11.95 0.37
CA GLY A 47 8.66 -11.83 1.76
C GLY A 47 7.16 -12.04 1.93
N THR A 48 6.69 -12.07 3.17
CA THR A 48 5.25 -12.19 3.46
C THR A 48 4.52 -10.96 2.92
N GLY A 49 3.70 -11.16 1.88
CA GLY A 49 2.89 -10.11 1.26
C GLY A 49 3.66 -9.12 0.40
N LEU A 50 4.91 -9.41 0.01
CA LEU A 50 5.74 -8.51 -0.80
C LEU A 50 6.85 -9.22 -1.59
N PHE A 51 7.40 -8.48 -2.56
CA PHE A 51 8.66 -8.73 -3.23
C PHE A 51 9.61 -7.54 -3.02
N ARG A 52 10.93 -7.75 -3.03
CA ARG A 52 11.92 -6.71 -2.76
C ARG A 52 13.17 -6.80 -3.65
N SER A 53 13.75 -5.63 -3.92
CA SER A 53 15.13 -5.42 -4.38
C SER A 53 15.78 -4.29 -3.57
N ASP A 54 17.00 -3.90 -3.96
CA ASP A 54 17.69 -2.76 -3.34
C ASP A 54 17.01 -1.42 -3.60
N THR A 55 16.18 -1.32 -4.64
CA THR A 55 15.54 -0.08 -5.10
C THR A 55 14.02 -0.08 -4.96
N HIS A 56 13.37 -1.25 -4.96
CA HIS A 56 11.92 -1.36 -4.94
C HIS A 56 11.42 -2.35 -3.89
N VAL A 57 10.23 -2.07 -3.37
CA VAL A 57 9.38 -3.05 -2.69
C VAL A 57 8.08 -3.11 -3.48
N VAL A 58 7.66 -4.30 -3.93
CA VAL A 58 6.41 -4.49 -4.65
C VAL A 58 5.46 -5.27 -3.76
N SER A 59 4.29 -4.72 -3.48
CA SER A 59 3.26 -5.35 -2.66
C SER A 59 1.89 -5.15 -3.34
N TRP A 60 0.84 -5.67 -2.73
CA TRP A 60 -0.48 -5.73 -3.35
C TRP A 60 -1.62 -5.61 -2.35
N ALA A 61 -2.74 -5.13 -2.86
CA ALA A 61 -4.05 -5.32 -2.27
C ALA A 61 -4.59 -6.73 -2.61
N ILE A 62 -5.76 -7.06 -2.07
CA ILE A 62 -6.54 -8.25 -2.43
C ILE A 62 -7.97 -7.75 -2.62
N GLY A 63 -8.19 -6.97 -3.68
CA GLY A 63 -9.37 -6.13 -3.80
C GLY A 63 -9.41 -5.05 -2.70
N HIS A 64 -10.59 -4.79 -2.14
CA HIS A 64 -10.76 -3.83 -1.05
C HIS A 64 -10.26 -4.39 0.29
N LEU A 65 -9.05 -3.99 0.70
CA LEU A 65 -8.54 -4.23 2.06
C LEU A 65 -9.19 -3.29 3.09
N VAL A 66 -9.67 -2.14 2.60
CA VAL A 66 -10.23 -1.05 3.38
C VAL A 66 -11.52 -0.62 2.69
N ALA A 67 -12.57 -0.41 3.48
CA ALA A 67 -13.89 0.01 3.01
C ALA A 67 -14.44 1.13 3.92
N LEU A 68 -15.56 1.72 3.51
CA LEU A 68 -16.35 2.58 4.38
C LEU A 68 -16.86 1.75 5.57
N ALA A 69 -16.89 2.37 6.74
CA ALA A 69 -17.51 1.79 7.92
C ALA A 69 -18.98 1.47 7.67
N GLU A 70 -19.45 0.34 8.20
CA GLU A 70 -20.86 0.00 8.23
C GLU A 70 -21.63 0.95 9.17
N PRO A 71 -22.96 1.09 9.03
CA PRO A 71 -23.73 2.02 9.85
C PRO A 71 -23.47 1.90 11.36
N ALA A 72 -23.44 0.67 11.89
CA ALA A 72 -23.17 0.42 13.32
C ALA A 72 -21.76 0.84 13.78
N GLN A 73 -20.80 0.90 12.85
CA GLN A 73 -19.42 1.33 13.10
C GLN A 73 -19.28 2.86 12.99
N VAL A 74 -20.18 3.53 12.27
CA VAL A 74 -20.27 4.99 12.22
C VAL A 74 -20.98 5.53 13.46
N ASP A 75 -22.15 4.98 13.78
CA ASP A 75 -22.95 5.34 14.95
C ASP A 75 -23.50 4.07 15.62
N PRO A 76 -23.16 3.79 16.89
CA PRO A 76 -23.68 2.64 17.62
C PRO A 76 -25.21 2.55 17.66
N ARG A 77 -25.93 3.68 17.54
CA ARG A 77 -27.40 3.72 17.48
C ARG A 77 -27.94 3.03 16.23
N TRP A 78 -27.18 3.03 15.13
CA TRP A 78 -27.56 2.41 13.85
C TRP A 78 -27.35 0.89 13.81
N LYS A 79 -26.84 0.29 14.91
CA LYS A 79 -26.73 -1.17 15.04
C LYS A 79 -28.09 -1.87 14.95
N THR A 80 -29.15 -1.24 15.45
CA THR A 80 -30.52 -1.75 15.34
C THR A 80 -31.27 -0.92 14.31
N TRP A 81 -31.78 -1.59 13.28
CA TRP A 81 -32.55 -0.94 12.22
C TRP A 81 -33.91 -0.49 12.75
N ARG A 82 -34.19 0.81 12.62
CA ARG A 82 -35.44 1.45 13.04
C ARG A 82 -35.81 2.53 12.04
N MET A 83 -37.10 2.64 11.71
CA MET A 83 -37.58 3.62 10.73
C MET A 83 -37.29 5.06 11.16
N GLU A 84 -37.33 5.34 12.47
CA GLU A 84 -37.09 6.69 13.02
C GLU A 84 -35.62 7.14 12.92
N LEU A 85 -34.71 6.21 12.61
CA LEU A 85 -33.28 6.50 12.42
C LEU A 85 -32.92 6.75 10.95
N LEU A 86 -33.88 6.63 10.04
CA LEU A 86 -33.67 6.88 8.62
C LEU A 86 -33.99 8.35 8.26
N PRO A 87 -33.23 8.95 7.32
CA PRO A 87 -32.04 8.40 6.68
C PRO A 87 -30.80 8.42 7.60
N MET A 88 -29.95 7.40 7.48
CA MET A 88 -28.65 7.36 8.17
C MET A 88 -27.65 8.22 7.41
N LEU A 89 -27.49 9.48 7.80
CA LEU A 89 -26.61 10.43 7.13
C LEU A 89 -25.35 10.67 7.96
N PRO A 90 -24.19 10.09 7.59
CA PRO A 90 -22.97 10.21 8.37
C PRO A 90 -22.30 11.58 8.17
N GLU A 91 -21.88 12.21 9.26
CA GLU A 91 -21.09 13.46 9.20
C GLU A 91 -19.67 13.23 8.65
N ALA A 92 -19.14 12.03 8.86
CA ALA A 92 -17.82 11.61 8.42
C ALA A 92 -17.88 10.20 7.82
N TRP A 93 -16.91 9.88 6.97
CA TRP A 93 -16.83 8.61 6.26
C TRP A 93 -15.63 7.79 6.77
N PRO A 94 -15.70 7.21 7.99
CA PRO A 94 -14.59 6.47 8.55
C PRO A 94 -14.27 5.24 7.70
N LEU A 95 -12.97 4.95 7.56
CA LEU A 95 -12.48 3.79 6.86
C LEU A 95 -12.15 2.66 7.83
N VAL A 96 -12.58 1.45 7.50
CA VAL A 96 -12.38 0.25 8.29
C VAL A 96 -11.62 -0.78 7.47
N VAL A 97 -10.68 -1.47 8.12
CA VAL A 97 -9.90 -2.56 7.53
C VAL A 97 -10.72 -3.85 7.67
N GLY A 98 -10.89 -4.59 6.56
CA GLY A 98 -11.58 -5.87 6.58
C GLY A 98 -10.87 -6.90 7.46
N GLU A 99 -11.62 -7.68 8.23
CA GLU A 99 -11.04 -8.63 9.20
C GLU A 99 -10.22 -9.73 8.51
N GLU A 100 -10.74 -10.30 7.42
CA GLU A 100 -10.09 -11.36 6.65
C GLU A 100 -8.81 -10.88 5.95
N THR A 101 -8.76 -9.61 5.58
CA THR A 101 -7.67 -9.02 4.80
C THR A 101 -6.70 -8.18 5.63
N LYS A 102 -6.94 -8.11 6.95
CA LYS A 102 -6.16 -7.33 7.93
C LYS A 102 -4.67 -7.66 7.91
N ALA A 103 -4.32 -8.94 7.76
CA ALA A 103 -2.92 -9.36 7.73
C ALA A 103 -2.15 -8.71 6.57
N GLN A 104 -2.75 -8.66 5.38
CA GLN A 104 -2.14 -8.03 4.20
C GLN A 104 -2.15 -6.49 4.33
N TYR A 105 -3.23 -5.91 4.87
CA TYR A 105 -3.24 -4.48 5.18
C TYR A 105 -2.11 -4.08 6.12
N GLU A 106 -1.83 -4.85 7.17
CA GLU A 106 -0.73 -4.54 8.10
C GLU A 106 0.65 -4.60 7.43
N VAL A 107 0.84 -5.45 6.42
CA VAL A 107 2.06 -5.43 5.58
C VAL A 107 2.16 -4.08 4.85
N LEU A 108 1.11 -3.68 4.13
CA LEU A 108 1.09 -2.40 3.41
C LEU A 108 1.24 -1.21 4.35
N ARG A 109 0.54 -1.19 5.48
CA ARG A 109 0.62 -0.12 6.49
C ARG A 109 2.05 0.05 6.99
N LYS A 110 2.73 -1.03 7.36
CA LYS A 110 4.14 -0.99 7.81
C LYS A 110 5.05 -0.42 6.74
N LEU A 111 4.87 -0.82 5.47
CA LEU A 111 5.65 -0.29 4.35
C LEU A 111 5.36 1.20 4.10
N LEU A 112 4.08 1.59 4.10
CA LEU A 112 3.62 2.96 3.86
C LEU A 112 4.11 3.94 4.91
N VAL A 113 4.32 3.52 6.16
CA VAL A 113 4.86 4.38 7.23
C VAL A 113 6.36 4.22 7.45
N SER A 114 6.99 3.21 6.84
CA SER A 114 8.43 2.94 7.00
C SER A 114 9.30 4.10 6.52
N ARG A 115 10.43 4.32 7.20
CA ARG A 115 11.48 5.28 6.78
C ARG A 115 12.32 4.76 5.61
N GLU A 116 12.24 3.47 5.31
CA GLU A 116 12.94 2.88 4.17
C GLU A 116 12.25 3.16 2.85
N ILE A 117 10.98 3.58 2.87
CA ILE A 117 10.24 3.90 1.66
C ILE A 117 10.32 5.42 1.46
N ARG A 118 10.79 5.86 0.30
CA ARG A 118 10.86 7.28 -0.08
C ARG A 118 9.55 7.76 -0.66
N ASP A 119 9.02 7.00 -1.62
CA ASP A 119 7.86 7.33 -2.43
C ASP A 119 7.04 6.08 -2.74
N VAL A 120 5.82 6.28 -3.22
CA VAL A 120 4.86 5.21 -3.51
C VAL A 120 4.40 5.29 -4.96
N VAL A 121 4.31 4.16 -5.64
CA VAL A 121 3.69 4.02 -6.95
C VAL A 121 2.37 3.29 -6.79
N CYS A 122 1.27 3.96 -7.15
CA CYS A 122 -0.03 3.33 -7.35
C CYS A 122 0.00 2.57 -8.68
N ALA A 123 -0.12 1.24 -8.60
CA ALA A 123 -0.11 0.31 -9.73
C ALA A 123 -1.36 -0.58 -9.74
N THR A 124 -2.48 -0.09 -9.19
CA THR A 124 -3.80 -0.69 -9.34
C THR A 124 -4.34 -0.47 -10.75
N ASP A 125 -5.44 -1.14 -11.10
CA ASP A 125 -6.00 -1.06 -12.46
C ASP A 125 -6.31 0.38 -12.88
N ALA A 126 -6.16 0.69 -14.17
CA ALA A 126 -6.35 2.01 -14.74
C ALA A 126 -7.84 2.39 -14.83
N GLY A 127 -8.44 2.75 -13.69
CA GLY A 127 -9.85 3.11 -13.58
C GLY A 127 -10.24 3.63 -12.19
N ARG A 128 -11.54 3.95 -12.02
CA ARG A 128 -12.08 4.46 -10.75
C ARG A 128 -11.90 3.50 -9.58
N GLU A 129 -12.23 2.21 -9.80
CA GLU A 129 -12.10 1.19 -8.75
C GLU A 129 -10.65 1.04 -8.29
N GLY A 130 -9.70 1.00 -9.24
CA GLY A 130 -8.28 0.93 -8.93
C GLY A 130 -7.80 2.15 -8.13
N GLU A 131 -8.26 3.36 -8.46
CA GLU A 131 -7.99 4.54 -7.62
C GLU A 131 -8.58 4.38 -6.23
N LEU A 132 -9.85 3.97 -6.11
CA LEU A 132 -10.52 3.84 -4.83
C LEU A 132 -9.80 2.87 -3.88
N ILE A 133 -9.43 1.69 -4.40
CA ILE A 133 -8.68 0.66 -3.65
C ILE A 133 -7.39 1.26 -3.08
N PHE A 134 -6.58 1.89 -3.93
CA PHE A 134 -5.31 2.47 -3.50
C PHE A 134 -5.53 3.59 -2.48
N ARG A 135 -6.48 4.50 -2.74
CA ARG A 135 -6.72 5.69 -1.93
C ARG A 135 -7.21 5.34 -0.53
N TYR A 136 -8.11 4.37 -0.40
CA TYR A 136 -8.56 3.91 0.92
C TYR A 136 -7.44 3.26 1.73
N ILE A 137 -6.61 2.43 1.11
CA ILE A 137 -5.42 1.85 1.77
C ILE A 137 -4.46 2.95 2.23
N TYR A 138 -4.14 3.89 1.34
CA TYR A 138 -3.19 4.97 1.60
C TYR A 138 -3.68 5.91 2.72
N GLU A 139 -4.96 6.25 2.72
CA GLU A 139 -5.61 7.11 3.71
C GLU A 139 -5.71 6.42 5.09
N ALA A 140 -6.16 5.17 5.14
CA ALA A 140 -6.23 4.40 6.38
C ALA A 140 -4.84 4.20 7.01
N ALA A 141 -3.81 4.02 6.18
CA ALA A 141 -2.42 3.94 6.65
C ALA A 141 -1.86 5.29 7.12
N ARG A 142 -2.57 6.41 6.87
CA ARG A 142 -2.15 7.79 7.16
C ARG A 142 -0.78 8.13 6.56
N SER A 143 -0.50 7.59 5.38
CA SER A 143 0.73 7.87 4.67
C SER A 143 0.74 9.32 4.16
N LYS A 144 1.93 9.91 4.10
CA LYS A 144 2.18 11.25 3.53
C LYS A 144 3.27 11.23 2.47
N LYS A 145 3.66 10.03 2.02
CA LYS A 145 4.73 9.85 1.04
C LYS A 145 4.27 10.28 -0.35
N PRO A 146 5.11 10.95 -1.14
CA PRO A 146 4.74 11.35 -2.49
C PRO A 146 4.29 10.14 -3.31
N VAL A 147 3.22 10.32 -4.08
CA VAL A 147 2.60 9.26 -4.89
C VAL A 147 2.85 9.52 -6.37
N ARG A 148 3.24 8.48 -7.10
CA ARG A 148 3.26 8.42 -8.56
C ARG A 148 2.23 7.40 -9.03
N ARG A 149 1.74 7.54 -10.26
CA ARG A 149 0.75 6.64 -10.85
C ARG A 149 1.30 5.91 -12.05
N LEU A 150 1.24 4.58 -12.00
CA LEU A 150 1.48 3.71 -13.15
C LEU A 150 0.15 3.50 -13.89
N TRP A 151 -0.05 4.17 -15.02
CA TRP A 151 -1.30 4.10 -15.78
C TRP A 151 -1.14 3.24 -17.04
N ILE A 152 -1.41 1.95 -16.93
CA ILE A 152 -1.25 0.97 -18.03
C ILE A 152 -2.51 0.09 -18.16
N SER A 153 -2.82 -0.33 -19.39
CA SER A 153 -3.93 -1.25 -19.71
C SER A 153 -3.47 -2.66 -20.09
N SER A 154 -2.16 -2.90 -20.14
CA SER A 154 -1.54 -4.19 -20.50
C SER A 154 -0.47 -4.55 -19.48
N LEU A 155 -0.45 -5.83 -19.08
CA LEU A 155 0.52 -6.40 -18.14
C LEU A 155 1.67 -7.13 -18.84
N THR A 156 1.85 -6.89 -20.14
CA THR A 156 3.05 -7.39 -20.84
C THR A 156 4.32 -6.74 -20.26
N PRO A 157 5.46 -7.45 -20.22
CA PRO A 157 6.71 -6.90 -19.69
C PRO A 157 7.09 -5.55 -20.30
N ASP A 158 6.91 -5.39 -21.62
CA ASP A 158 7.21 -4.15 -22.34
C ASP A 158 6.28 -3.00 -21.94
N ALA A 159 4.98 -3.27 -21.77
CA ALA A 159 4.02 -2.26 -21.34
C ALA A 159 4.30 -1.79 -19.91
N ILE A 160 4.61 -2.72 -19.00
CA ILE A 160 5.02 -2.40 -17.62
C ILE A 160 6.29 -1.55 -17.65
N ALA A 161 7.34 -2.00 -18.34
CA ALA A 161 8.61 -1.29 -18.41
C ALA A 161 8.46 0.12 -19.01
N LYS A 162 7.64 0.27 -20.06
CA LYS A 162 7.31 1.57 -20.64
C LYS A 162 6.55 2.45 -19.66
N GLY A 163 5.54 1.90 -18.98
CA GLY A 163 4.74 2.63 -17.99
C GLY A 163 5.58 3.18 -16.83
N PHE A 164 6.58 2.40 -16.35
CA PHE A 164 7.49 2.88 -15.31
C PHE A 164 8.42 4.01 -15.77
N ARG A 165 8.75 4.10 -17.06
CA ARG A 165 9.48 5.24 -17.62
C ARG A 165 8.63 6.49 -17.76
N SER A 166 7.30 6.36 -17.74
CA SER A 166 6.34 7.44 -17.93
C SER A 166 5.34 7.54 -16.78
N LEU A 167 5.79 7.30 -15.54
CA LEU A 167 4.94 7.47 -14.36
C LEU A 167 4.38 8.89 -14.31
N GLN A 168 3.11 9.01 -13.96
CA GLN A 168 2.45 10.31 -13.80
C GLN A 168 2.45 10.74 -12.33
N ASP A 169 2.25 12.02 -12.08
CA ASP A 169 2.05 12.51 -10.71
C ASP A 169 0.72 11.98 -10.17
N GLY A 170 0.71 11.47 -8.92
CA GLY A 170 -0.52 11.03 -8.27
C GLY A 170 -1.55 12.15 -8.12
N ALA A 171 -1.11 13.41 -8.02
CA ALA A 171 -2.00 14.57 -7.92
C ALA A 171 -2.86 14.77 -9.20
N ALA A 172 -2.40 14.30 -10.35
CA ALA A 172 -3.18 14.36 -11.60
C ALA A 172 -4.44 13.47 -11.57
N PHE A 173 -4.52 12.54 -10.60
CA PHE A 173 -5.62 11.58 -10.45
C PHE A 173 -6.58 11.94 -9.31
N GLU A 174 -6.41 13.07 -8.60
CA GLU A 174 -7.35 13.49 -7.56
C GLU A 174 -8.80 13.60 -8.06
N PRO A 175 -9.10 14.20 -9.25
CA PRO A 175 -10.47 14.25 -9.75
C PRO A 175 -11.09 12.85 -9.97
N LEU A 176 -10.27 11.88 -10.37
CA LEU A 176 -10.72 10.50 -10.57
C LEU A 176 -10.96 9.80 -9.22
N ALA A 177 -10.08 10.05 -8.24
CA ALA A 177 -10.24 9.55 -6.88
C ALA A 177 -11.49 10.15 -6.21
N ASP A 178 -11.75 11.44 -6.38
CA ASP A 178 -12.95 12.12 -5.87
C ASP A 178 -14.21 11.56 -6.51
N ALA A 179 -14.21 11.33 -7.83
CA ALA A 179 -15.33 10.69 -8.52
C ALA A 179 -15.58 9.26 -8.01
N ALA A 180 -14.53 8.49 -7.71
CA ALA A 180 -14.65 7.14 -7.17
C ALA A 180 -15.19 7.15 -5.73
N ARG A 181 -14.69 8.06 -4.88
CA ARG A 181 -15.20 8.28 -3.51
C ARG A 181 -16.65 8.71 -3.50
N ALA A 182 -17.03 9.65 -4.36
CA ALA A 182 -18.40 10.14 -4.48
C ALA A 182 -19.36 9.00 -4.83
N ARG A 183 -18.99 8.15 -5.80
CA ARG A 183 -19.77 6.95 -6.13
C ARG A 183 -19.87 5.99 -4.95
N SER A 184 -18.74 5.64 -4.31
CA SER A 184 -18.73 4.72 -3.17
C SER A 184 -19.58 5.20 -1.99
N ARG A 185 -19.61 6.51 -1.73
CA ARG A 185 -20.44 7.12 -0.69
C ARG A 185 -21.92 7.17 -1.10
N ALA A 186 -22.22 7.45 -2.36
CA ALA A 186 -23.58 7.43 -2.88
C ALA A 186 -24.18 6.02 -2.88
N ASP A 187 -23.39 4.99 -3.18
CA ASP A 187 -23.82 3.59 -3.10
C ASP A 187 -24.02 3.12 -1.65
N TRP A 188 -23.40 3.78 -0.67
CA TRP A 188 -23.57 3.50 0.76
C TRP A 188 -24.83 4.15 1.35
N LEU A 189 -25.23 5.33 0.85
CA LEU A 189 -26.43 6.08 1.26
C LEU A 189 -27.71 5.41 0.77
#